data_AF-A0A0X3PBS7-F1
#
_entry.id   AF-A0A0X3PBS7-F1
#
_cell.length_a   1.000
_cell.length_b   1.000
_cell.length_c   1.000
_cell.angle_alpha   90.00
_cell.angle_beta   90.00
_cell.angle_gamma   90.00
#
_symmetry.space_group_name_H-M   'P 1'
#
loop_
_entity.id
_entity.type
_entity.pdbx_description
1 polymer ?
#
loop_
_entity_poly.entity_id
_entity_poly.type
_entity_poly.pdbx_seq_one_letter_code
_entity_poly.pdbx_strand_id
1 'polypeptide(L)'
;MKAVFFLFLITFPSDYPNSPPKVKLLTTGNGSVRFGPNLYANGMVCLSILGTWSGPEWTPAQSLSSVLISIQSIMNQHPYFNEPGYSSERFPGDSKRYNDIIRHETLRCAVCDVLERNVFIPDDLYAVAQAAFEDYYRHFESTCEANLNLSGQPMKDPFGGHRGSFQYHNILKRLRALKASFAK
;
A
#
# COMPACT_ATOMS: atom_id res chain seq x y z
N MET A 1 8.15 -7.02 -0.43
CA MET A 1 8.66 -6.11 -1.48
C MET A 1 9.42 -5.00 -0.76
N LYS A 2 10.62 -4.62 -1.20
CA LYS A 2 11.53 -3.80 -0.38
C LYS A 2 11.46 -2.28 -0.60
N ALA A 3 10.95 -1.79 -1.72
CA ALA A 3 10.79 -0.35 -1.96
C ALA A 3 9.48 -0.09 -2.71
N VAL A 4 8.51 0.56 -2.08
CA VAL A 4 7.19 0.85 -2.66
C VAL A 4 6.72 2.20 -2.13
N PHE A 5 5.90 2.93 -2.88
CA PHE A 5 5.60 4.32 -2.60
C PHE A 5 4.15 4.51 -2.17
N PHE A 6 3.92 4.56 -0.86
CA PHE A 6 2.63 4.94 -0.28
C PHE A 6 2.68 6.39 0.20
N LEU A 7 1.86 7.24 -0.40
CA LEU A 7 1.76 8.65 -0.05
C LEU A 7 0.64 8.85 0.96
N PHE A 8 0.95 9.56 2.05
CA PHE A 8 0.00 9.88 3.12
C PHE A 8 -0.11 11.40 3.27
N LEU A 9 -1.34 11.90 3.33
CA LEU A 9 -1.64 13.26 3.76
C LEU A 9 -1.86 13.27 5.27
N ILE A 10 -1.12 14.11 5.97
CA ILE A 10 -1.22 14.27 7.43
C ILE A 10 -1.62 15.71 7.72
N THR A 11 -2.69 15.90 8.49
CA THR A 11 -3.21 17.21 8.86
C THR A 11 -3.28 17.31 10.38
N PHE A 12 -2.56 18.27 10.94
CA PHE A 12 -2.55 18.53 12.38
C PHE A 12 -3.75 19.42 12.77
N PRO A 13 -4.51 19.06 13.81
CA PRO A 13 -5.56 19.93 14.33
C PRO A 13 -4.96 21.15 15.05
N SER A 14 -5.79 22.18 15.28
CA SER A 14 -5.36 23.42 15.93
C SER A 14 -4.93 23.25 17.39
N ASP A 15 -5.33 22.16 18.03
CA ASP A 15 -5.03 21.82 19.42
C ASP A 15 -3.96 20.72 19.55
N TYR A 16 -3.25 20.35 18.46
CA TYR A 16 -2.12 19.41 18.53
C TYR A 16 -1.05 19.91 19.54
N PRO A 17 -0.53 19.04 20.43
CA PRO A 17 -0.67 17.58 20.47
C PRO A 17 -1.80 17.04 21.36
N ASN A 18 -2.79 17.84 21.78
CA ASN A 18 -3.91 17.34 22.59
C ASN A 18 -4.80 16.38 21.81
N SER A 19 -5.08 16.68 20.54
CA SER A 19 -5.79 15.78 19.62
C SER A 19 -4.84 15.14 18.59
N PRO A 20 -5.14 13.91 18.11
CA PRO A 20 -4.32 13.24 17.12
C PRO A 20 -4.37 13.95 15.76
N PRO A 21 -3.31 13.81 14.93
CA PRO A 21 -3.37 14.24 13.54
C PRO A 21 -4.37 13.39 12.75
N LYS A 22 -4.96 13.96 11.70
CA LYS A 22 -5.73 13.21 10.70
C LYS A 22 -4.78 12.65 9.65
N VAL A 23 -4.92 11.37 9.32
CA VAL A 23 -4.10 10.70 8.29
C VAL A 23 -5.00 10.15 7.18
N LYS A 24 -4.62 10.40 5.93
CA LYS A 24 -5.28 9.84 4.76
C LYS A 24 -4.25 9.20 3.82
N LEU A 25 -4.46 7.94 3.47
CA LEU A 25 -3.72 7.28 2.39
C LEU A 25 -4.19 7.84 1.03
N LEU A 26 -3.28 8.36 0.24
CA LEU A 26 -3.55 8.89 -1.10
C LEU A 26 -3.36 7.82 -2.19
N THR A 27 -2.42 6.91 -2.00
CA THR A 27 -2.13 5.80 -2.93
C THR A 27 -3.20 4.70 -2.80
N THR A 28 -4.40 4.93 -3.34
CA THR A 28 -5.52 3.96 -3.29
C THR A 28 -6.03 3.53 -4.67
N GLY A 29 -5.30 3.87 -5.74
CA GLY A 29 -5.74 3.64 -7.11
C GLY A 29 -7.07 4.35 -7.41
N ASN A 30 -7.15 5.63 -7.08
CA ASN A 30 -8.36 6.46 -7.21
C ASN A 30 -9.60 5.88 -6.49
N GLY A 31 -9.41 5.35 -5.29
CA GLY A 31 -10.51 4.81 -4.49
C GLY A 31 -10.87 3.36 -4.78
N SER A 32 -10.13 2.67 -5.65
CA SER A 32 -10.44 1.29 -6.06
C SER A 32 -9.79 0.21 -5.19
N VAL A 33 -8.75 0.55 -4.41
CA VAL A 33 -7.92 -0.46 -3.71
C VAL A 33 -7.90 -0.27 -2.20
N ARG A 34 -8.44 -1.25 -1.48
CA ARG A 34 -8.16 -1.48 -0.04
C ARG A 34 -6.85 -2.27 0.09
N PHE A 35 -5.81 -1.64 0.63
CA PHE A 35 -4.46 -2.22 0.74
C PHE A 35 -4.24 -3.13 1.96
N GLY A 36 -5.16 -3.10 2.92
CA GLY A 36 -5.07 -3.90 4.13
C GLY A 36 -6.34 -3.77 4.97
N PRO A 37 -6.50 -4.60 6.01
CA PRO A 37 -7.59 -4.42 6.96
C PRO A 37 -7.67 -3.01 7.53
N ASN A 38 -6.51 -2.37 7.72
CA ASN A 38 -6.36 -1.01 8.25
C ASN A 38 -6.16 0.10 7.19
N LEU A 39 -6.10 -0.23 5.89
CA LEU A 39 -5.80 0.72 4.82
C LEU A 39 -6.93 0.67 3.77
N TYR A 40 -7.91 1.55 3.92
CA TYR A 40 -9.17 1.50 3.17
C TYR A 40 -9.05 2.16 1.80
N ALA A 41 -9.92 1.76 0.88
CA ALA A 41 -9.95 2.30 -0.47
C ALA A 41 -10.27 3.80 -0.52
N ASN A 42 -11.13 4.29 0.40
CA ASN A 42 -11.41 5.72 0.56
C ASN A 42 -10.26 6.53 1.18
N GLY A 43 -9.14 5.87 1.53
CA GLY A 43 -7.97 6.48 2.14
C GLY A 43 -7.97 6.49 3.67
N MET A 44 -9.00 5.96 4.34
CA MET A 44 -9.02 5.87 5.79
C MET A 44 -7.92 4.94 6.29
N VAL A 45 -7.17 5.41 7.31
CA VAL A 45 -6.14 4.66 8.02
C VAL A 45 -6.64 4.34 9.41
N CYS A 46 -6.74 3.05 9.74
CA CYS A 46 -7.26 2.58 11.02
C CYS A 46 -6.12 2.26 11.99
N LEU A 47 -5.93 3.13 12.98
CA LEU A 47 -4.98 2.98 14.09
C LEU A 47 -5.63 3.48 15.37
N SER A 48 -5.38 2.79 16.49
CA SER A 48 -5.99 3.17 17.77
C SER A 48 -5.51 4.54 18.26
N ILE A 49 -4.23 4.84 18.04
CA ILE A 49 -3.64 6.16 18.34
C ILE A 49 -4.18 7.29 17.44
N LEU A 50 -4.97 6.97 16.41
CA LEU A 50 -5.68 7.94 15.58
C LEU A 50 -7.19 7.97 15.91
N GLY A 51 -7.65 7.19 16.90
CA GLY A 51 -9.06 7.06 17.26
C GLY A 51 -9.91 6.31 16.22
N THR A 52 -9.28 5.60 15.29
CA THR A 52 -9.95 4.91 14.17
C THR A 52 -9.92 3.39 14.27
N TRP A 53 -9.46 2.86 15.40
CA TRP A 53 -9.37 1.43 15.67
C TRP A 53 -9.38 1.15 17.18
N SER A 54 -9.72 -0.08 17.57
CA SER A 54 -9.66 -0.49 18.98
C SER A 54 -8.21 -0.64 19.45
N GLY A 55 -7.89 -0.14 20.66
CA GLY A 55 -6.57 -0.26 21.26
C GLY A 55 -6.19 0.97 22.10
N PRO A 56 -4.89 1.16 22.41
CA PRO A 56 -4.41 2.35 23.12
C PRO A 56 -4.72 3.63 22.34
N GLU A 57 -5.32 4.60 23.01
CA GLU A 57 -5.73 5.87 22.42
C GLU A 57 -4.55 6.84 22.26
N TRP A 58 -4.80 7.93 21.54
CA TRP A 58 -3.86 9.04 21.43
C TRP A 58 -3.56 9.64 22.81
N THR A 59 -2.31 9.99 23.05
CA THR A 59 -1.91 10.84 24.16
C THR A 59 -0.93 11.90 23.65
N PRO A 60 -0.82 13.07 24.28
CA PRO A 60 0.16 14.10 23.90
C PRO A 60 1.63 13.64 23.96
N ALA A 61 1.92 12.48 24.54
CA ALA A 61 3.25 11.87 24.53
C ALA A 61 3.60 11.22 23.17
N GLN A 62 2.61 10.99 22.31
CA GLN A 62 2.80 10.48 20.95
C GLN A 62 3.33 11.59 20.02
N SER A 63 3.92 11.20 18.90
CA SER A 63 4.48 12.12 17.92
C SER A 63 4.15 11.68 16.50
N LEU A 64 4.44 12.53 15.51
CA LEU A 64 4.38 12.12 14.11
C LEU A 64 5.22 10.86 13.87
N SER A 65 6.38 10.72 14.53
CA SER A 65 7.23 9.53 14.39
C SER A 65 6.51 8.26 14.85
N SER A 66 5.80 8.29 15.98
CA SER A 66 5.08 7.09 16.45
C SER A 66 3.88 6.76 15.57
N VAL A 67 3.23 7.77 14.98
CA VAL A 67 2.21 7.57 13.93
C VAL A 67 2.79 6.87 12.71
N LEU A 68 3.91 7.35 12.17
CA LEU A 68 4.55 6.77 10.98
C LEU A 68 5.04 5.34 11.23
N ILE A 69 5.63 5.06 12.41
CA ILE A 69 6.02 3.70 12.81
C ILE A 69 4.80 2.78 12.91
N SER A 70 3.68 3.27 13.46
CA SER A 70 2.44 2.49 13.56
C SER A 70 1.87 2.15 12.17
N ILE A 71 1.89 3.11 11.23
CA ILE A 71 1.51 2.87 9.83
C ILE A 71 2.43 1.83 9.18
N GLN A 72 3.74 1.91 9.44
CA GLN A 72 4.68 0.91 8.92
C GLN A 72 4.39 -0.49 9.48
N SER A 73 4.05 -0.60 10.76
CA SER A 73 3.82 -1.88 11.44
C SER A 73 2.63 -2.68 10.88
N ILE A 74 1.58 -1.99 10.40
CA ILE A 74 0.43 -2.64 9.78
C ILE A 74 0.73 -3.10 8.34
N MET A 75 1.81 -2.61 7.71
CA MET A 75 2.30 -3.05 6.40
C MET A 75 3.29 -4.23 6.54
N ASN A 76 2.87 -5.28 7.22
CA ASN A 76 3.72 -6.44 7.54
C ASN A 76 3.67 -7.56 6.47
N GLN A 77 4.34 -8.68 6.73
CA GLN A 77 4.43 -9.81 5.79
C GLN A 77 3.13 -10.59 5.62
N HIS A 78 2.18 -10.47 6.55
CA HIS A 78 0.92 -11.21 6.57
C HIS A 78 -0.26 -10.31 6.97
N PRO A 79 -0.58 -9.27 6.17
CA PRO A 79 -1.61 -8.28 6.49
C PRO A 79 -3.02 -8.87 6.64
N TYR A 80 -3.26 -10.10 6.18
CA TYR A 80 -4.51 -10.83 6.45
C TYR A 80 -4.84 -10.92 7.94
N PHE A 81 -3.82 -11.18 8.78
CA PHE A 81 -4.01 -11.37 10.22
C PHE A 81 -4.25 -10.05 10.98
N ASN A 82 -4.22 -8.90 10.30
CA ASN A 82 -4.59 -7.63 10.92
C ASN A 82 -6.12 -7.48 11.11
N GLU A 83 -6.93 -8.27 10.40
CA GLU A 83 -8.39 -8.23 10.52
C GLU A 83 -8.83 -8.90 11.85
N PRO A 84 -9.69 -8.26 12.67
CA PRO A 84 -10.11 -8.82 13.95
C PRO A 84 -10.84 -10.15 13.77
N GLY A 85 -10.48 -11.15 14.58
CA GLY A 85 -11.04 -12.50 14.49
C GLY A 85 -10.42 -13.37 13.39
N TYR A 86 -9.37 -12.90 12.73
CA TYR A 86 -8.59 -13.66 11.75
C TYR A 86 -7.18 -13.92 12.27
N SER A 87 -7.03 -14.39 13.51
CA SER A 87 -5.71 -14.81 14.04
C SER A 87 -5.20 -16.11 13.41
N SER A 88 -6.09 -16.86 12.75
CA SER A 88 -5.78 -18.04 11.95
C SER A 88 -6.50 -17.95 10.61
N GLU A 89 -5.97 -18.64 9.59
CA GLU A 89 -6.63 -18.73 8.28
C GLU A 89 -7.96 -19.48 8.43
N ARG A 90 -9.04 -18.96 7.80
CA ARG A 90 -10.32 -19.67 7.73
C ARG A 90 -10.26 -20.84 6.76
N PHE A 91 -9.59 -20.62 5.64
CA PHE A 91 -9.28 -21.66 4.66
C PHE A 91 -7.78 -21.68 4.38
N PRO A 92 -7.18 -22.88 4.21
CA PRO A 92 -5.77 -22.99 3.88
C PRO A 92 -5.36 -22.09 2.71
N GLY A 93 -4.32 -21.28 2.93
CA GLY A 93 -3.75 -20.37 1.95
C GLY A 93 -4.48 -19.03 1.77
N ASP A 94 -5.41 -18.67 2.66
CA ASP A 94 -6.07 -17.36 2.64
C ASP A 94 -5.07 -16.21 2.74
N SER A 95 -4.12 -16.28 3.69
CA SER A 95 -3.09 -15.26 3.88
C SER A 95 -2.20 -15.15 2.64
N LYS A 96 -1.84 -16.28 2.03
CA LYS A 96 -1.09 -16.29 0.77
C LYS A 96 -1.88 -15.64 -0.38
N ARG A 97 -3.16 -16.00 -0.57
CA ARG A 97 -4.02 -15.41 -1.60
C ARG A 97 -4.13 -13.89 -1.41
N TYR A 98 -4.32 -13.45 -0.18
CA TYR A 98 -4.37 -12.02 0.15
C TYR A 98 -3.03 -11.33 -0.17
N ASN A 99 -1.91 -11.93 0.19
CA ASN A 99 -0.58 -11.42 -0.15
C ASN A 99 -0.35 -11.31 -1.66
N ASP A 100 -0.83 -12.28 -2.44
CA ASP A 100 -0.71 -12.26 -3.90
C ASP A 100 -1.48 -11.07 -4.49
N ILE A 101 -2.68 -10.78 -3.97
CA ILE A 101 -3.50 -9.61 -4.33
C ILE A 101 -2.78 -8.31 -3.95
N ILE A 102 -2.37 -8.17 -2.69
CA ILE A 102 -1.71 -6.95 -2.20
C ILE A 102 -0.40 -6.70 -2.97
N ARG A 103 0.37 -7.74 -3.28
CA ARG A 103 1.59 -7.62 -4.10
C ARG A 103 1.29 -7.05 -5.47
N HIS A 104 0.28 -7.59 -6.14
CA HIS A 104 -0.16 -7.11 -7.45
C HIS A 104 -0.58 -5.64 -7.40
N GLU A 105 -1.47 -5.30 -6.49
CA GLU A 105 -2.00 -3.93 -6.35
C GLU A 105 -0.91 -2.93 -5.91
N THR A 106 0.09 -3.39 -5.15
CA THR A 106 1.23 -2.56 -4.75
C THR A 106 2.10 -2.21 -5.95
N LEU A 107 2.42 -3.17 -6.82
CA LEU A 107 3.15 -2.87 -8.07
C LEU A 107 2.35 -1.94 -8.97
N ARG A 108 1.04 -2.19 -9.08
CA ARG A 108 0.16 -1.38 -9.93
C ARG A 108 0.04 0.07 -9.44
N CYS A 109 -0.31 0.28 -8.17
CA CYS A 109 -0.66 1.61 -7.67
C CYS A 109 0.49 2.29 -6.93
N ALA A 110 1.21 1.56 -6.08
CA ALA A 110 2.27 2.14 -5.25
C ALA A 110 3.63 2.19 -5.96
N VAL A 111 3.74 1.65 -7.19
CA VAL A 111 4.92 1.79 -8.03
C VAL A 111 4.54 2.46 -9.34
N CYS A 112 3.78 1.80 -10.21
CA CYS A 112 3.49 2.35 -11.53
C CYS A 112 2.64 3.63 -11.47
N ASP A 113 1.49 3.65 -10.77
CA ASP A 113 0.64 4.87 -10.73
C ASP A 113 1.37 6.06 -10.09
N VAL A 114 2.24 5.84 -9.10
CA VAL A 114 3.06 6.91 -8.50
C VAL A 114 4.08 7.48 -9.48
N LEU A 115 4.85 6.61 -10.14
CA LEU A 115 5.92 7.04 -11.06
C LEU A 115 5.36 7.62 -12.37
N GLU A 116 4.16 7.21 -12.77
CA GLU A 116 3.39 7.80 -13.86
C GLU A 116 2.66 9.10 -13.45
N ARG A 117 2.76 9.50 -12.16
CA ARG A 117 2.07 10.67 -11.59
C ARG A 117 0.53 10.63 -11.75
N ASN A 118 -0.05 9.43 -11.74
CA ASN A 118 -1.49 9.23 -11.67
C ASN A 118 -2.06 9.51 -10.26
N VAL A 119 -1.20 9.71 -9.27
CA VAL A 119 -1.51 10.25 -7.95
C VAL A 119 -0.70 11.52 -7.73
N PHE A 120 -1.27 12.49 -7.01
CA PHE A 120 -0.53 13.70 -6.63
C PHE A 120 0.70 13.34 -5.79
N ILE A 121 1.88 13.74 -6.27
CA ILE A 121 3.16 13.60 -5.60
C ILE A 121 3.96 14.89 -5.80
N PRO A 122 4.40 15.55 -4.71
CA PRO A 122 5.32 16.69 -4.80
C PRO A 122 6.64 16.31 -5.50
N ASP A 123 7.24 17.25 -6.21
CA ASP A 123 8.44 16.98 -7.02
C ASP A 123 9.62 16.43 -6.19
N ASP A 124 9.80 16.91 -4.95
CA ASP A 124 10.85 16.42 -4.05
C ASP A 124 10.64 14.94 -3.69
N LEU A 125 9.39 14.54 -3.41
CA LEU A 125 9.07 13.13 -3.13
C LEU A 125 9.13 12.28 -4.40
N TYR A 126 8.79 12.86 -5.56
CA TYR A 126 8.91 12.19 -6.85
C TYR A 126 10.37 11.87 -7.18
N ALA A 127 11.28 12.81 -6.96
CA ALA A 127 12.72 12.59 -7.17
C ALA A 127 13.23 11.42 -6.32
N VAL A 128 12.81 11.33 -5.05
CA VAL A 128 13.13 10.20 -4.16
C VAL A 128 12.54 8.89 -4.69
N ALA A 129 11.28 8.91 -5.14
CA ALA A 129 10.62 7.72 -5.71
C ALA A 129 11.31 7.25 -7.00
N GLN A 130 11.72 8.18 -7.87
CA GLN A 130 12.44 7.86 -9.10
C GLN A 130 13.81 7.24 -8.82
N ALA A 131 14.60 7.84 -7.92
CA ALA A 131 15.90 7.29 -7.53
C ALA A 131 15.77 5.87 -6.94
N ALA A 132 14.83 5.69 -5.99
CA ALA A 132 14.55 4.38 -5.43
C ALA A 132 14.04 3.38 -6.49
N PHE A 133 13.23 3.83 -7.45
CA PHE A 133 12.78 2.95 -8.52
C PHE A 133 13.93 2.40 -9.34
N GLU A 134 14.96 3.21 -9.63
CA GLU A 134 16.13 2.75 -10.35
C GLU A 134 16.93 1.71 -9.57
N ASP A 135 17.16 1.95 -8.28
CA ASP A 135 17.89 1.03 -7.39
C ASP A 135 17.18 -0.32 -7.26
N TYR A 136 15.84 -0.32 -7.24
CA TYR A 136 15.02 -1.51 -7.00
C TYR A 136 14.35 -2.07 -8.27
N TYR A 137 14.64 -1.52 -9.46
CA TYR A 137 13.97 -1.89 -10.72
C TYR A 137 13.95 -3.40 -10.97
N ARG A 138 15.11 -4.05 -10.83
CA ARG A 138 15.26 -5.50 -11.06
C ARG A 138 14.35 -6.32 -10.15
N HIS A 139 14.11 -5.87 -8.92
CA HIS A 139 13.20 -6.55 -8.00
C HIS A 139 11.75 -6.46 -8.47
N PHE A 140 11.31 -5.31 -8.98
CA PHE A 140 9.96 -5.18 -9.53
C PHE A 140 9.78 -6.03 -10.78
N GLU A 141 10.73 -5.96 -11.71
CA GLU A 141 10.73 -6.75 -12.95
C GLU A 141 10.67 -8.25 -12.65
N SER A 142 11.57 -8.76 -11.81
CA SER A 142 11.60 -10.19 -11.45
C SER A 142 10.33 -10.62 -10.72
N THR A 143 9.76 -9.74 -9.88
CA THR A 143 8.50 -10.04 -9.19
C THR A 143 7.35 -10.17 -10.18
N CYS A 144 7.27 -9.30 -11.18
CA CYS A 144 6.27 -9.43 -12.24
C CYS A 144 6.47 -10.70 -13.07
N GLU A 145 7.70 -10.98 -13.50
CA GLU A 145 8.04 -12.15 -14.32
C GLU A 145 7.68 -13.47 -13.61
N ALA A 146 8.01 -13.58 -12.32
CA ALA A 146 7.69 -14.75 -11.50
C ALA A 146 6.18 -14.98 -11.29
N ASN A 147 5.33 -13.99 -11.58
CA ASN A 147 3.88 -14.06 -11.38
C ASN A 147 3.08 -13.92 -12.68
N LEU A 148 3.72 -13.98 -13.86
CA LEU A 148 3.03 -13.86 -15.15
C LEU A 148 1.95 -14.93 -15.36
N ASN A 149 2.14 -16.12 -14.80
CA ASN A 149 1.17 -17.23 -14.83
C ASN A 149 -0.17 -16.89 -14.16
N LEU A 150 -0.20 -15.92 -13.24
CA LEU A 150 -1.43 -15.46 -12.59
C LEU A 150 -2.22 -14.48 -13.45
N SER A 151 -1.58 -13.85 -14.45
CA SER A 151 -2.22 -12.80 -15.25
C SER A 151 -3.48 -13.31 -15.95
N GLY A 152 -4.56 -12.54 -15.88
CA GLY A 152 -5.89 -12.91 -16.38
C GLY A 152 -6.74 -13.68 -15.37
N GLN A 153 -6.14 -14.31 -14.36
CA GLN A 153 -6.88 -15.03 -13.33
C GLN A 153 -7.58 -14.05 -12.36
N PRO A 154 -8.80 -14.39 -11.88
CA PRO A 154 -9.52 -13.54 -10.93
C PRO A 154 -8.81 -13.49 -9.57
N MET A 155 -8.77 -12.31 -8.98
CA MET A 155 -8.29 -12.08 -7.63
C MET A 155 -9.37 -12.49 -6.62
N LYS A 156 -9.20 -13.68 -6.03
CA LYS A 156 -10.12 -14.24 -5.02
C LYS A 156 -9.75 -13.71 -3.63
N ASP A 157 -10.35 -12.60 -3.23
CA ASP A 157 -10.15 -11.99 -1.91
C ASP A 157 -10.77 -12.87 -0.81
N PRO A 158 -10.01 -13.33 0.20
CA PRO A 158 -10.55 -14.12 1.30
C PRO A 158 -11.53 -13.35 2.19
N PHE A 159 -11.58 -12.02 2.10
CA PHE A 159 -12.59 -11.18 2.74
C PHE A 159 -13.85 -10.97 1.88
N GLY A 160 -13.95 -11.63 0.72
CA GLY A 160 -15.12 -11.55 -0.17
C GLY A 160 -15.19 -10.29 -1.03
N GLY A 161 -14.15 -9.46 -1.04
CA GLY A 161 -14.09 -8.24 -1.86
C GLY A 161 -13.95 -8.50 -3.36
N HIS A 162 -14.59 -7.68 -4.19
CA HIS A 162 -14.39 -7.68 -5.64
C HIS A 162 -13.11 -6.92 -6.01
N ARG A 163 -12.13 -7.62 -6.60
CA ARG A 163 -10.79 -7.08 -6.91
C ARG A 163 -10.45 -7.03 -8.41
N GLY A 164 -11.25 -7.67 -9.26
CA GLY A 164 -10.92 -7.86 -10.68
C GLY A 164 -9.97 -9.04 -10.89
N SER A 165 -9.06 -8.92 -11.87
CA SER A 165 -8.10 -9.98 -12.24
C SER A 165 -6.67 -9.48 -12.18
N PHE A 166 -5.72 -10.39 -11.99
CA PHE A 166 -4.30 -10.07 -12.07
C PHE A 166 -3.91 -9.59 -13.47
N GLN A 167 -3.03 -8.60 -13.56
CA GLN A 167 -2.62 -7.87 -14.75
C GLN A 167 -1.08 -7.78 -14.87
N TYR A 168 -0.36 -8.82 -14.42
CA TYR A 168 1.12 -8.79 -14.38
C TYR A 168 1.79 -8.50 -15.74
N HIS A 169 1.21 -8.94 -16.87
CA HIS A 169 1.73 -8.57 -18.20
C HIS A 169 1.65 -7.05 -18.46
N ASN A 170 0.54 -6.41 -18.07
CA ASN A 170 0.36 -4.97 -18.23
C ASN A 170 1.31 -4.19 -17.30
N ILE A 171 1.41 -4.62 -16.02
CA ILE A 171 2.32 -4.00 -15.05
C ILE A 171 3.77 -4.11 -15.53
N LEU A 172 4.21 -5.26 -16.02
CA LEU A 172 5.57 -5.44 -16.53
C LEU A 172 5.86 -4.51 -17.73
N LYS A 173 4.89 -4.35 -18.64
CA LYS A 173 4.98 -3.41 -19.76
C LYS A 173 5.16 -1.97 -19.26
N ARG A 174 4.39 -1.56 -18.24
CA ARG A 174 4.47 -0.23 -17.62
C ARG A 174 5.83 0.00 -16.95
N LEU A 175 6.30 -0.96 -16.16
CA LEU A 175 7.62 -0.88 -15.49
C LEU A 175 8.76 -0.69 -16.50
N ARG A 176 8.75 -1.47 -17.60
CA ARG A 176 9.75 -1.35 -18.67
C ARG A 176 9.68 0.01 -19.38
N ALA A 177 8.48 0.52 -19.63
CA ALA A 177 8.29 1.85 -20.21
C ALA A 177 8.83 2.96 -19.28
N LEU A 178 8.55 2.88 -17.98
CA LEU A 178 9.09 3.79 -16.96
C LEU A 178 10.62 3.74 -16.94
N LYS A 179 11.22 2.54 -16.91
CA LYS A 179 12.68 2.41 -16.91
C LYS A 179 13.33 2.98 -18.18
N ALA A 180 12.71 2.79 -19.34
CA ALA A 180 13.17 3.39 -20.58
C ALA A 180 13.05 4.93 -20.59
N SER A 181 12.03 5.47 -19.90
CA SER A 181 11.83 6.93 -19.80
C SER A 181 12.84 7.62 -18.89
N PHE A 182 13.28 6.97 -17.81
CA PHE A 182 14.27 7.51 -16.87
C PHE A 182 15.73 7.30 -17.31
N ALA A 183 15.97 6.47 -18.32
CA ALA A 183 17.32 6.25 -18.87
C ALA A 183 17.76 7.36 -19.85
N LYS A 184 16.94 8.39 -20.06
CA LYS A 184 17.22 9.56 -20.90
C LYS A 184 17.53 10.76 -20.03
#